data_AF-A0A7K1UG42-F1
#
_entry.id   AF-A0A7K1UG42-F1
#
_cell.length_a   1.000
_cell.length_b   1.000
_cell.length_c   1.000
_cell.angle_alpha   90.00
_cell.angle_beta   90.00
_cell.angle_gamma   90.00
#
_symmetry.space_group_name_H-M   'P 1'
#
loop_
_entity.id
_entity.type
_entity.pdbx_description
1 polymer ?
#
loop_
_entity_poly.entity_id
_entity_poly.type
_entity_poly.pdbx_seq_one_letter_code
_entity_poly.pdbx_strand_id
1 'polypeptide(L)'
;MHKRPDGDSNYRRRTSRPQPGRPVPKNLGARGPRDYTPAEPEDDFRPPNPKNPVAGAKPGVVIGAVLMILGIIALILYPFLGGFLPSTFQSGWTVAALVAIAIFGLVVLFMQMPAKRSGGDDGARL
;
A
#
# COMPACT_ATOMS: atom_id res chain seq x y z
N MET A 1 19.88 -32.37 58.12
CA MET A 1 20.52 -31.06 58.35
C MET A 1 21.90 -31.10 57.70
N HIS A 2 22.15 -30.56 56.49
CA HIS A 2 22.47 -29.14 56.18
C HIS A 2 23.58 -28.60 57.12
N LYS A 3 24.81 -28.18 56.70
CA LYS A 3 25.23 -27.33 55.57
C LYS A 3 26.75 -27.48 55.22
N ARG A 4 27.02 -27.34 53.91
CA ARG A 4 28.11 -26.67 53.14
C ARG A 4 29.60 -26.82 53.51
N PRO A 5 30.46 -27.18 52.53
CA PRO A 5 31.87 -26.83 52.54
C PRO A 5 32.08 -25.48 51.84
N ASP A 6 32.59 -24.50 52.56
CA ASP A 6 33.20 -23.29 52.00
C ASP A 6 34.70 -23.54 51.85
N GLY A 7 35.24 -23.28 50.66
CA GLY A 7 36.64 -23.54 50.36
C GLY A 7 36.99 -23.20 48.91
N ASP A 8 36.88 -21.91 48.58
CA ASP A 8 37.37 -21.32 47.34
C ASP A 8 38.87 -21.56 47.15
N SER A 9 39.26 -22.18 46.03
CA SER A 9 40.55 -21.86 45.39
C SER A 9 40.59 -22.34 43.92
N ASN A 10 40.25 -21.42 43.02
CA ASN A 10 41.08 -21.06 41.86
C ASN A 10 41.65 -22.19 40.97
N TYR A 11 40.81 -23.01 40.35
CA TYR A 11 41.20 -23.72 39.11
C TYR A 11 40.70 -22.97 37.87
N ARG A 12 41.38 -21.84 37.63
CA ARG A 12 41.88 -21.39 36.32
C ARG A 12 41.14 -22.01 35.12
N ARG A 13 39.97 -21.45 34.77
CA ARG A 13 39.37 -21.66 33.44
C ARG A 13 40.38 -21.14 32.43
N ARG A 14 41.19 -22.03 31.83
CA ARG A 14 42.07 -21.70 30.72
C ARG A 14 41.16 -21.20 29.60
N THR A 15 41.01 -19.88 29.52
CA THR A 15 40.63 -19.21 28.29
C THR A 15 41.63 -19.70 27.25
N SER A 16 41.16 -20.54 26.34
CA SER A 16 41.87 -20.97 25.15
C SER A 16 42.25 -19.72 24.35
N ARG A 17 43.43 -19.17 24.65
CA ARG A 17 44.03 -18.15 23.82
C ARG A 17 44.25 -18.78 22.43
N PRO A 18 43.84 -18.12 21.33
CA PRO A 18 44.17 -18.60 20.01
C PRO A 18 45.69 -18.73 19.91
N GLN A 19 46.19 -19.92 19.57
CA GLN A 19 47.60 -20.12 19.26
C GLN A 19 47.91 -19.39 17.95
N PRO A 20 48.81 -18.37 17.96
CA PRO A 20 49.25 -17.74 16.74
C PRO A 20 50.02 -18.76 15.91
N GLY A 21 49.63 -18.96 14.65
CA GLY A 21 50.35 -19.83 13.71
C GLY A 21 49.71 -21.19 13.39
N ARG A 22 48.51 -21.51 13.92
CA ARG A 22 47.77 -22.68 13.42
C ARG A 22 47.06 -22.31 12.11
N PRO A 23 47.26 -23.05 11.00
CA PRO A 23 46.55 -22.78 9.75
C PRO A 23 45.05 -22.96 9.98
N VAL A 24 44.28 -21.90 9.83
CA VAL A 24 42.82 -21.96 9.86
C VAL A 24 42.36 -22.67 8.57
N PRO A 25 41.49 -23.69 8.64
CA PRO A 25 40.95 -24.33 7.46
C PRO A 25 40.31 -23.28 6.52
N LYS A 26 40.74 -23.25 5.25
CA LYS A 26 40.28 -22.28 4.23
C LYS A 26 38.77 -22.32 3.95
N ASN A 27 38.06 -23.31 4.50
CA ASN A 27 36.63 -23.53 4.27
C ASN A 27 35.74 -23.05 5.43
N LEU A 28 36.32 -22.43 6.48
CA LEU A 28 35.56 -21.72 7.53
C LEU A 28 35.38 -20.25 7.17
N GLY A 29 35.09 -19.95 5.90
CA GLY A 29 34.87 -18.61 5.35
C GLY A 29 33.62 -17.89 5.86
N ALA A 30 33.09 -18.28 7.02
CA ALA A 30 32.13 -17.48 7.77
C ALA A 30 32.91 -16.38 8.50
N ARG A 31 33.30 -15.36 7.72
CA ARG A 31 33.63 -14.01 8.17
C ARG A 31 32.70 -13.67 9.33
N GLY A 32 33.28 -13.35 10.50
CA GLY A 32 32.49 -13.04 11.67
C GLY A 32 31.60 -11.83 11.42
N PRO A 33 30.61 -11.51 12.28
CA PRO A 33 29.78 -10.31 12.14
C PRO A 33 30.54 -8.98 12.05
N ARG A 34 31.85 -9.00 12.37
CA ARG A 34 32.78 -7.86 12.26
C ARG A 34 33.52 -7.79 10.92
N ASP A 35 33.43 -8.82 10.10
CA ASP A 35 34.09 -8.94 8.80
C ASP A 35 33.10 -8.69 7.63
N TYR A 36 31.92 -8.15 7.93
CA TYR A 36 30.98 -7.68 6.92
C TYR A 36 31.54 -6.42 6.25
N THR A 37 31.91 -6.55 4.98
CA THR A 37 32.15 -5.39 4.11
C THR A 37 30.83 -5.13 3.40
N PRO A 38 30.25 -3.92 3.51
CA PRO A 38 29.06 -3.57 2.73
C PRO A 38 29.33 -3.85 1.26
N ALA A 39 28.36 -4.46 0.58
CA ALA A 39 28.40 -4.53 -0.88
C ALA A 39 28.53 -3.10 -1.42
N GLU A 40 29.31 -2.91 -2.49
CA GLU A 40 29.39 -1.61 -3.16
C GLU A 40 27.98 -1.11 -3.44
N PRO A 41 27.72 0.22 -3.32
CA PRO A 41 26.38 0.76 -3.49
C PRO A 41 25.87 0.33 -4.86
N GLU A 42 24.96 -0.63 -4.87
CA GLU A 42 24.29 -1.06 -6.09
C GLU A 42 23.64 0.17 -6.71
N ASP A 43 23.86 0.31 -8.02
CA ASP A 43 23.50 1.44 -8.84
C ASP A 43 22.23 2.14 -8.35
N ASP A 44 22.34 3.46 -8.14
CA ASP A 44 21.23 4.38 -7.83
C ASP A 44 19.94 3.87 -8.48
N PHE A 45 19.07 3.25 -7.67
CA PHE A 45 17.79 2.77 -8.16
C PHE A 45 17.01 3.99 -8.65
N ARG A 46 16.99 4.18 -9.97
CA ARG A 46 16.19 5.19 -10.64
C ARG A 46 14.92 4.49 -11.09
N PRO A 47 13.78 4.74 -10.43
CA PRO A 47 12.51 4.24 -10.92
C PRO A 47 12.40 4.65 -12.39
N PRO A 48 11.98 3.75 -13.30
CA PRO A 48 11.78 4.12 -14.69
C PRO A 48 10.80 5.30 -14.73
N ASN A 49 11.19 6.37 -15.43
CA ASN A 49 10.40 7.59 -15.52
C ASN A 49 8.98 7.22 -15.98
N PRO A 50 7.91 7.54 -15.22
CA PRO A 50 6.56 7.13 -15.59
C PRO A 50 6.22 7.68 -16.97
N LYS A 51 5.85 6.79 -17.90
CA LYS A 51 5.54 7.16 -19.29
C LYS A 51 4.40 8.17 -19.43
N ASN A 52 3.62 8.39 -18.38
CA ASN A 52 2.58 9.41 -18.30
C ASN A 52 2.64 10.13 -16.94
N PRO A 53 3.30 11.30 -16.86
CA PRO A 53 3.38 12.08 -15.63
C PRO A 53 2.05 12.74 -15.24
N VAL A 54 1.05 12.72 -16.12
CA VAL A 54 -0.28 13.25 -15.85
C VAL A 54 -1.23 12.07 -15.73
N ALA A 55 -1.51 11.67 -14.50
CA ALA A 55 -2.64 10.80 -14.17
C ALA A 55 -3.94 11.57 -14.44
N GLY A 56 -4.25 11.84 -15.70
CA GLY A 56 -5.50 12.44 -16.12
C GLY A 56 -6.63 11.48 -15.83
N ALA A 57 -7.62 11.91 -15.05
CA ALA A 57 -8.83 11.13 -14.85
C ALA A 57 -9.47 10.85 -16.22
N LYS A 58 -9.83 9.59 -16.49
CA LYS A 58 -10.51 9.23 -17.73
C LYS A 58 -11.80 10.06 -17.84
N PRO A 59 -12.10 10.69 -18.99
CA PRO A 59 -13.30 11.53 -19.14
C PRO A 59 -14.59 10.83 -18.73
N GLY A 60 -14.72 9.53 -19.03
CA GLY A 60 -15.86 8.72 -18.62
C GLY A 60 -16.01 8.60 -17.10
N VAL A 61 -14.90 8.52 -16.34
CA VAL A 61 -14.95 8.50 -14.87
C VAL A 61 -15.45 9.84 -14.33
N VAL A 62 -14.97 10.95 -14.90
CA VAL A 62 -15.41 12.30 -14.51
C VAL A 62 -16.89 12.48 -14.79
N ILE A 63 -17.36 12.13 -15.97
CA ILE A 63 -18.78 12.24 -16.36
C ILE A 63 -19.65 11.37 -15.44
N GLY A 64 -19.27 10.10 -15.23
CA GLY A 64 -20.01 9.19 -14.37
C GLY A 64 -20.10 9.69 -12.92
N ALA A 65 -18.98 10.20 -12.38
CA ALA A 65 -18.93 10.77 -11.04
C ALA A 65 -19.79 12.04 -10.91
N VAL A 66 -19.69 12.96 -11.88
CA VAL A 66 -20.49 14.20 -11.89
C VAL A 66 -21.98 13.89 -11.96
N LEU A 67 -22.41 12.99 -12.85
CA LEU A 67 -23.82 12.60 -12.98
C LEU A 67 -24.35 11.95 -11.70
N MET A 68 -23.56 11.07 -11.08
CA MET A 68 -23.94 10.39 -9.85
C MET A 68 -24.05 11.37 -8.68
N ILE A 69 -23.04 12.21 -8.47
CA ILE A 69 -23.01 13.19 -7.38
C ILE A 69 -24.12 14.23 -7.55
N LEU A 70 -24.22 14.84 -8.74
CA LEU A 70 -25.27 15.84 -9.01
C LEU A 70 -26.66 15.22 -8.96
N GLY A 71 -26.85 13.99 -9.43
CA GLY A 71 -28.14 13.28 -9.34
C GLY A 71 -28.58 13.08 -7.89
N ILE A 72 -27.66 12.66 -7.00
CA ILE A 72 -27.96 12.50 -5.57
C ILE A 72 -28.25 13.86 -4.92
N ILE A 73 -27.41 14.87 -5.16
CA ILE A 73 -27.62 16.21 -4.61
C ILE A 73 -28.98 16.76 -5.07
N ALA A 74 -29.30 16.62 -6.36
CA ALA A 74 -30.58 17.06 -6.91
C ALA A 74 -31.77 16.33 -6.25
N LEU A 75 -31.67 15.01 -6.02
CA LEU A 75 -32.72 14.24 -5.33
C LEU A 75 -32.95 14.73 -3.89
N ILE A 76 -31.88 15.03 -3.16
CA ILE A 76 -31.96 15.54 -1.78
C ILE A 76 -32.58 16.94 -1.77
N LEU A 77 -32.18 17.81 -2.69
CA LEU A 77 -32.64 19.19 -2.73
C LEU A 77 -34.05 19.36 -3.34
N TYR A 78 -34.47 18.45 -4.22
CA TYR A 78 -35.76 18.51 -4.92
C TYR A 78 -36.97 18.81 -4.01
N PRO A 79 -37.21 18.11 -2.88
CA PRO A 79 -38.35 18.39 -2.02
C PRO A 79 -38.31 19.79 -1.38
N PHE A 80 -37.13 20.41 -1.25
CA PHE A 80 -36.97 21.74 -0.64
C PHE A 80 -37.10 22.89 -1.65
N LEU A 81 -37.15 22.58 -2.95
CA LEU A 81 -37.19 23.57 -4.03
C LEU A 81 -38.63 23.93 -4.49
N GLY A 82 -39.65 23.55 -3.71
CA GLY A 82 -41.08 23.59 -4.04
C GLY A 82 -41.70 24.95 -4.43
N GLY A 83 -40.95 26.05 -4.38
CA GLY A 83 -41.39 27.36 -4.89
C GLY A 83 -40.43 28.03 -5.89
N PHE A 84 -39.27 27.42 -6.15
CA PHE A 84 -38.21 28.01 -6.98
C PHE A 84 -38.13 27.38 -8.39
N LEU A 85 -38.70 26.18 -8.55
CA LEU A 85 -38.68 25.45 -9.82
C LEU A 85 -39.92 25.77 -10.68
N PRO A 86 -39.76 25.84 -12.02
CA PRO A 86 -40.90 25.91 -12.93
C PRO A 86 -41.86 24.74 -12.74
N SER A 87 -43.15 24.95 -12.97
CA SER A 87 -44.20 23.93 -12.81
C SER A 87 -43.98 22.66 -13.64
N THR A 88 -43.28 22.77 -14.76
CA THR A 88 -42.85 21.62 -15.59
C THR A 88 -41.94 20.64 -14.84
N PHE A 89 -41.13 21.13 -13.91
CA PHE A 89 -40.21 20.28 -13.13
C PHE A 89 -40.86 19.68 -11.88
N GLN A 90 -42.05 20.14 -11.47
CA GLN A 90 -42.77 19.61 -10.30
C GLN A 90 -43.59 18.34 -10.60
N SER A 91 -43.51 17.83 -11.84
CA SER A 91 -44.17 16.59 -12.25
C SER A 91 -43.61 15.37 -11.50
N GLY A 92 -44.46 14.38 -11.22
CA GLY A 92 -44.04 13.12 -10.60
C GLY A 92 -42.97 12.36 -11.40
N TRP A 93 -42.89 12.60 -12.71
CA TRP A 93 -41.86 12.04 -13.58
C TRP A 93 -40.46 12.58 -13.32
N THR A 94 -40.33 13.79 -12.75
CA THR A 94 -39.02 14.40 -12.48
C THR A 94 -38.21 13.58 -11.50
N VAL A 95 -38.85 13.03 -10.46
CA VAL A 95 -38.16 12.17 -9.48
C VAL A 95 -37.59 10.94 -10.17
N ALA A 96 -38.38 10.28 -11.04
CA ALA A 96 -37.92 9.12 -11.79
C ALA A 96 -36.74 9.47 -12.73
N ALA A 97 -36.79 10.64 -13.38
CA ALA A 97 -35.70 11.12 -14.23
C ALA A 97 -34.41 11.38 -13.44
N LEU A 98 -34.50 11.99 -12.26
CA LEU A 98 -33.33 12.23 -11.38
C LEU A 98 -32.71 10.92 -10.88
N VAL A 99 -33.53 9.94 -10.50
CA VAL A 99 -33.07 8.59 -10.15
C VAL A 99 -32.37 7.93 -11.35
N ALA A 100 -32.94 8.04 -12.55
CA ALA A 100 -32.34 7.48 -13.75
C ALA A 100 -30.96 8.10 -14.06
N ILE A 101 -30.78 9.41 -13.86
CA ILE A 101 -29.49 10.09 -14.03
C ILE A 101 -28.45 9.54 -13.05
N ALA A 102 -28.81 9.37 -11.78
CA ALA A 102 -27.90 8.84 -10.76
C ALA A 102 -27.47 7.39 -11.08
N ILE A 103 -28.43 6.55 -11.48
CA ILE A 103 -28.17 5.16 -11.90
C ILE A 103 -27.29 5.14 -13.16
N PHE A 104 -27.58 5.99 -14.14
CA PHE A 104 -26.79 6.07 -15.36
C PHE A 104 -25.34 6.47 -15.07
N GLY A 105 -25.11 7.46 -14.19
CA GLY A 105 -23.76 7.82 -13.73
C GLY A 105 -23.02 6.65 -13.09
N LEU A 106 -23.73 5.84 -12.29
CA LEU A 106 -23.18 4.65 -11.65
C LEU A 106 -22.86 3.53 -12.66
N VAL A 107 -23.71 3.31 -13.67
CA VAL A 107 -23.43 2.39 -14.79
C VAL A 107 -22.18 2.82 -15.54
N VAL A 108 -22.06 4.11 -15.87
CA VAL A 108 -20.86 4.66 -16.53
C VAL A 108 -19.62 4.43 -15.68
N LEU A 109 -19.68 4.67 -14.36
CA LEU A 109 -18.56 4.39 -13.45
C LEU A 109 -18.17 2.92 -13.44
N PHE A 110 -19.13 2.00 -13.38
CA PHE A 110 -18.84 0.57 -13.40
C PHE A 110 -18.23 0.10 -14.71
N MET A 111 -18.66 0.64 -15.85
CA MET A 111 -18.02 0.37 -17.14
C MET A 111 -16.56 0.85 -17.19
N GLN A 112 -16.19 1.84 -16.37
CA GLN A 112 -14.83 2.38 -16.30
C GLN A 112 -13.93 1.67 -15.27
N MET A 113 -14.51 0.84 -14.39
CA MET A 113 -13.72 0.11 -13.39
C MET A 113 -12.79 -0.90 -14.08
N PRO A 114 -11.48 -0.90 -13.74
CA PRO A 114 -10.55 -1.87 -14.29
C PRO A 114 -10.90 -3.28 -13.79
N ALA A 115 -11.22 -4.18 -14.72
CA ALA A 115 -11.57 -5.58 -14.42
C ALA A 115 -10.41 -6.38 -13.81
N LYS A 116 -9.17 -5.87 -13.89
CA LYS A 116 -7.99 -6.49 -13.30
C LYS A 116 -7.36 -5.51 -12.32
N ARG A 117 -7.28 -5.90 -11.05
CA ARG A 117 -6.39 -5.25 -10.08
C ARG A 117 -4.97 -5.67 -10.44
N SER A 118 -4.19 -4.74 -10.98
CA SER A 118 -2.74 -4.92 -11.15
C SER A 118 -2.11 -4.91 -9.76
N GLY A 119 -1.94 -6.08 -9.16
CA GLY A 119 -1.39 -6.20 -7.81
C GLY A 119 -1.21 -7.65 -7.38
N GLY A 120 -0.29 -8.34 -8.04
CA GLY A 120 0.36 -9.55 -7.54
C GLY A 120 1.85 -9.28 -7.25
N ASP A 121 2.20 -8.04 -6.94
CA ASP A 121 3.53 -7.65 -6.47
C ASP A 121 3.39 -7.46 -4.96
N ASP A 122 3.36 -8.57 -4.23
CA ASP A 122 3.78 -8.55 -2.83
C ASP A 122 5.19 -7.97 -2.87
N GLY A 123 5.40 -6.79 -2.29
CA GLY A 123 6.67 -6.05 -2.33
C GLY A 123 7.87 -6.78 -1.68
N ALA A 124 7.80 -8.09 -1.53
CA ALA A 124 8.85 -9.00 -1.11
C ALA A 124 9.22 -9.92 -2.30
N ARG A 125 10.22 -9.51 -3.07
CA ARG A 125 10.98 -10.44 -3.91
C ARG A 125 12.21 -10.87 -3.11
N LEU A 126 12.33 -12.18 -2.87
CA LEU A 126 13.48 -12.83 -2.22
C LEU A 126 14.67 -12.96 -3.19
#